data_AF-A0AAI8K7S9-F1
#
_entry.id   AF-A0AAI8K7S9-F1
#
_cell.length_a   1.000
_cell.length_b   1.000
_cell.length_c   1.000
_cell.angle_alpha   90.00
_cell.angle_beta   90.00
_cell.angle_gamma   90.00
#
_symmetry.space_group_name_H-M   'P 1'
#
loop_
_entity.id
_entity.type
_entity.pdbx_description
1 polymer ?
#
loop_
_entity_poly.entity_id
_entity_poly.type
_entity_poly.pdbx_seq_one_letter_code
_entity_poly.pdbx_strand_id
1 'polypeptide(L)'
;MTALKPPPTKKEFCIDYPLYEQFTFAEEHNQEGWNVFFAQDPIDTYCPECNSHSIFHQTISGSIPQYLDAWVGSKRLSVSLKCSRNTSHTLYFLFDVEGRTVQKIGQYPSLAALNTYDVRQYSAVLSREDFKEFTKAIGLAAHGVGVGSFVYLRRIFENLVDAAYQVAKTDDGWDDEAYRSGRMAERIQLLDGHLPEFLVENRSMYKILSRGVHELTENECLAAFPVVKMGIELVLDEKLAAEAKQKKLQQARSAIHGLVSKA
;
A
#
# COMPACT_ATOMS: atom_id res chain seq x y z
N MET A 1 30.51 1.43 -13.87
CA MET A 1 30.14 0.04 -14.18
C MET A 1 28.88 -0.27 -13.39
N THR A 2 27.73 0.13 -13.93
CA THR A 2 26.43 -0.01 -13.27
C THR A 2 25.78 -1.25 -13.83
N ALA A 3 25.49 -2.21 -12.95
CA ALA A 3 24.73 -3.40 -13.30
C ALA A 3 23.41 -2.97 -13.98
N LEU A 4 23.22 -3.37 -15.24
CA LEU A 4 22.06 -3.04 -16.06
C LEU A 4 20.85 -3.79 -15.50
N LYS A 5 20.17 -3.19 -14.51
CA LYS A 5 18.79 -3.56 -14.22
C LYS A 5 17.96 -3.23 -15.46
N PRO A 6 17.03 -4.10 -15.88
CA PRO A 6 16.15 -3.78 -16.98
C PRO A 6 15.41 -2.46 -16.68
N PRO A 7 15.15 -1.63 -17.70
CA PRO A 7 14.41 -0.40 -17.53
C PRO A 7 12.99 -0.67 -16.99
N PRO A 8 12.48 0.17 -16.08
CA PRO A 8 11.10 0.06 -15.63
C PRO A 8 10.14 0.29 -16.79
N THR A 9 9.05 -0.46 -16.79
CA THR A 9 7.92 -0.25 -17.68
C THR A 9 7.25 1.09 -17.43
N LYS A 10 6.42 1.55 -18.38
CA LYS A 10 5.63 2.76 -18.22
C LYS A 10 4.76 2.76 -16.96
N LYS A 11 4.13 1.60 -16.66
CA LYS A 11 3.31 1.44 -15.45
C LYS A 11 4.16 1.62 -14.21
N GLU A 12 5.30 0.94 -14.11
CA GLU A 12 6.20 1.07 -12.96
C GLU A 12 6.70 2.51 -12.80
N PHE A 13 7.10 3.17 -13.89
CA PHE A 13 7.56 4.57 -13.85
C PHE A 13 6.46 5.56 -13.39
N CYS A 14 5.24 5.39 -13.89
CA CYS A 14 4.13 6.28 -13.57
C CYS A 14 3.57 6.00 -12.18
N ILE A 15 3.28 4.74 -11.88
CA ILE A 15 2.48 4.32 -10.73
C ILE A 15 3.35 4.00 -9.51
N ASP A 16 4.46 3.29 -9.69
CA ASP A 16 5.19 2.68 -8.56
C ASP A 16 6.45 3.48 -8.18
N TYR A 17 7.11 4.10 -9.15
CA TYR A 17 8.34 4.87 -8.93
C TYR A 17 8.08 6.07 -8.02
N PRO A 18 8.99 6.41 -7.09
CA PRO A 18 8.84 7.61 -6.30
C PRO A 18 9.23 8.87 -7.06
N LEU A 19 8.86 10.01 -6.47
CA LEU A 19 9.36 11.31 -6.91
C LEU A 19 10.84 11.43 -6.59
N TYR A 20 11.57 12.07 -7.52
CA TYR A 20 12.99 12.39 -7.45
C TYR A 20 13.97 11.22 -7.49
N GLU A 21 13.49 9.99 -7.59
CA GLU A 21 14.38 8.87 -7.92
C GLU A 21 14.79 8.94 -9.39
N GLN A 22 16.09 8.73 -9.62
CA GLN A 22 16.70 8.80 -10.95
C GLN A 22 16.92 7.40 -11.50
N PHE A 23 16.64 7.24 -12.78
CA PHE A 23 16.99 6.03 -13.52
C PHE A 23 17.70 6.40 -14.82
N THR A 24 18.86 5.80 -15.05
CA THR A 24 19.67 6.05 -16.25
C THR A 24 19.54 4.88 -17.22
N PHE A 25 18.98 5.15 -18.40
CA PHE A 25 18.86 4.14 -19.45
C PHE A 25 20.18 3.98 -20.22
N ALA A 26 20.52 2.75 -20.56
CA ALA A 26 21.54 2.49 -21.57
C ALA A 26 21.02 2.78 -22.98
N GLU A 27 21.95 2.97 -23.92
CA GLU A 27 21.63 3.27 -25.32
C GLU A 27 20.78 2.19 -25.99
N GLU A 28 21.06 0.93 -25.65
CA GLU A 28 20.30 -0.24 -26.09
C GLU A 28 18.84 -0.24 -25.63
N HIS A 29 18.52 0.53 -24.58
CA HIS A 29 17.17 0.65 -24.01
C HIS A 29 16.41 1.92 -24.46
N ASN A 30 16.80 2.51 -25.59
CA ASN A 30 16.16 3.70 -26.13
C ASN A 30 14.66 3.49 -26.43
N GLN A 31 14.26 2.28 -26.84
CA GLN A 31 12.85 1.97 -27.13
C GLN A 31 12.01 1.98 -25.85
N GLU A 32 12.53 1.43 -24.77
CA GLU A 32 11.87 1.36 -23.47
C GLU A 32 11.69 2.75 -22.88
N GLY A 33 12.73 3.61 -22.97
CA GLY A 33 12.61 5.01 -22.61
C GLY A 33 11.55 5.75 -23.44
N TRP A 34 11.50 5.51 -24.76
CA TRP A 34 10.47 6.07 -25.63
C TRP A 34 9.07 5.57 -25.22
N ASN A 35 8.94 4.30 -24.88
CA ASN A 35 7.67 3.69 -24.49
C ASN A 35 7.10 4.29 -23.20
N VAL A 36 7.94 4.67 -22.23
CA VAL A 36 7.49 5.36 -21.01
C VAL A 36 6.69 6.63 -21.33
N PHE A 37 7.13 7.40 -22.34
CA PHE A 37 6.52 8.69 -22.64
C PHE A 37 5.46 8.64 -23.74
N PHE A 38 5.56 7.72 -24.69
CA PHE A 38 4.79 7.79 -25.93
C PHE A 38 3.97 6.54 -26.26
N ALA A 39 4.26 5.38 -25.66
CA ALA A 39 3.48 4.17 -25.92
C ALA A 39 2.03 4.38 -25.50
N GLN A 40 1.09 3.95 -26.34
CA GLN A 40 -0.36 4.13 -26.10
C GLN A 40 -1.00 2.95 -25.35
N ASP A 41 -0.19 2.00 -24.89
CA ASP A 41 -0.70 0.86 -24.13
C ASP A 41 -1.47 1.33 -22.89
N PRO A 42 -2.69 0.79 -22.68
CA PRO A 42 -3.46 1.11 -21.50
C PRO A 42 -2.77 0.65 -20.22
N ILE A 43 -2.96 1.41 -19.14
CA ILE A 43 -2.48 1.04 -17.81
C ILE A 43 -3.68 0.65 -16.95
N ASP A 44 -3.69 -0.59 -16.47
CA ASP A 44 -4.60 -1.00 -15.39
C ASP A 44 -4.03 -0.54 -14.05
N THR A 45 -4.73 0.40 -13.42
CA THR A 45 -4.39 0.92 -12.11
C THR A 45 -5.64 1.45 -11.39
N TYR A 46 -5.50 1.75 -10.10
CA TYR A 46 -6.57 2.33 -9.32
C TYR A 46 -6.90 3.76 -9.76
N CYS A 47 -8.19 4.05 -9.84
CA CYS A 47 -8.70 5.41 -9.97
C CYS A 47 -9.22 5.91 -8.61
N PRO A 48 -8.53 6.89 -7.96
CA PRO A 48 -8.96 7.41 -6.66
C PRO A 48 -10.32 8.09 -6.67
N GLU A 49 -10.69 8.68 -7.80
CA GLU A 49 -11.98 9.36 -7.99
C GLU A 49 -13.13 8.36 -8.23
N CYS A 50 -12.92 7.30 -9.02
CA CYS A 50 -13.91 6.22 -9.19
C CYS A 50 -13.99 5.29 -7.99
N ASN A 51 -13.00 5.32 -7.09
CA ASN A 51 -12.82 4.32 -6.05
C ASN A 51 -12.83 2.87 -6.56
N SER A 52 -12.11 2.59 -7.65
CA SER A 52 -12.03 1.23 -8.22
C SER A 52 -10.90 1.12 -9.24
N HIS A 53 -10.42 -0.11 -9.52
CA HIS A 53 -9.51 -0.37 -10.64
C HIS A 53 -10.15 0.01 -11.95
N SER A 54 -9.43 0.74 -12.79
CA SER A 54 -9.88 1.10 -14.12
C SER A 54 -8.72 1.03 -15.10
N ILE A 55 -9.08 0.94 -16.37
CA ILE A 55 -8.14 1.09 -17.48
C ILE A 55 -7.93 2.59 -17.73
N PHE A 56 -6.67 3.00 -17.81
CA PHE A 56 -6.27 4.37 -18.10
C PHE A 56 -5.57 4.45 -19.46
N HIS A 57 -6.01 5.39 -20.30
CA HIS A 57 -5.43 5.64 -21.61
C HIS A 57 -4.65 6.96 -21.61
N GLN A 58 -3.48 6.96 -22.24
CA GLN A 58 -2.72 8.20 -22.38
C GLN A 58 -3.44 9.18 -23.30
N THR A 59 -3.42 10.46 -22.94
CA THR A 59 -3.81 11.57 -23.82
C THR A 59 -2.56 12.35 -24.17
N ILE A 60 -2.22 12.42 -25.46
CA ILE A 60 -1.12 13.21 -25.98
C ILE A 60 -1.69 14.47 -26.64
N SER A 61 -1.30 15.66 -26.17
CA SER A 61 -1.77 16.95 -26.68
C SER A 61 -0.89 17.52 -27.82
N GLY A 62 0.10 16.75 -28.30
CA GLY A 62 1.03 17.13 -29.36
C GLY A 62 1.38 15.98 -30.30
N SER A 63 2.35 16.18 -31.20
CA SER A 63 2.81 15.15 -32.11
C SER A 63 3.70 14.13 -31.40
N ILE A 64 3.45 12.84 -31.65
CA ILE A 64 4.36 11.77 -31.25
C ILE A 64 5.63 11.88 -32.11
N PRO A 65 6.83 11.97 -31.50
CA PRO A 65 8.06 12.02 -32.28
C PRO A 65 8.27 10.77 -33.13
N GLN A 66 8.74 10.96 -34.37
CA GLN A 66 9.02 9.85 -35.30
C GLN A 66 10.35 9.13 -34.99
N TYR A 67 11.25 9.76 -34.22
CA TYR A 67 12.57 9.23 -33.89
C TYR A 67 12.60 8.65 -32.47
N LEU A 68 13.29 7.53 -32.29
CA LEU A 68 13.35 6.80 -31.01
C LEU A 68 14.14 7.53 -29.92
N ASP A 69 15.14 8.32 -30.30
CA ASP A 69 15.97 9.09 -29.37
C ASP A 69 15.35 10.45 -29.00
N ALA A 70 14.17 10.78 -29.54
CA ALA A 70 13.49 12.04 -29.30
C ALA A 70 13.04 12.26 -27.85
N TRP A 71 13.18 11.28 -26.95
CA TRP A 71 12.99 11.46 -25.51
C TRP A 71 14.28 11.86 -24.76
N VAL A 72 15.46 11.62 -25.35
CA VAL A 72 16.79 11.88 -24.76
C VAL A 72 17.21 13.34 -24.93
N GLY A 73 18.00 13.87 -24.00
CA GLY A 73 18.54 15.24 -24.05
C GLY A 73 18.21 16.01 -22.79
N SER A 74 18.08 17.33 -22.87
CA SER A 74 17.60 18.17 -21.75
C SER A 74 16.16 18.62 -22.04
N LYS A 75 15.18 17.97 -21.42
CA LYS A 75 13.76 18.27 -21.64
C LYS A 75 12.89 17.88 -20.46
N ARG A 76 11.70 18.50 -20.40
CA ARG A 76 10.63 18.11 -19.49
C ARG A 76 9.53 17.42 -20.28
N LEU A 77 9.15 16.22 -19.85
CA LEU A 77 8.09 15.42 -20.46
C LEU A 77 6.97 15.22 -19.47
N SER A 78 5.74 15.11 -19.97
CA SER A 78 4.58 14.78 -19.14
C SER A 78 3.79 13.64 -19.72
N VAL A 79 3.22 12.83 -18.83
CA VAL A 79 2.32 11.73 -19.16
C VAL A 79 0.99 12.03 -18.50
N SER A 80 -0.05 12.26 -19.30
CA SER A 80 -1.43 12.41 -18.83
C SER A 80 -2.23 11.19 -19.20
N LEU A 81 -2.87 10.57 -18.21
CA LEU A 81 -3.71 9.39 -18.37
C LEU A 81 -5.15 9.72 -17.97
N LYS A 82 -6.13 9.26 -18.77
CA LYS A 82 -7.55 9.43 -18.51
C LYS A 82 -8.22 8.10 -18.20
N CYS A 83 -9.07 8.10 -17.18
CA CYS A 83 -9.83 6.92 -16.78
C CYS A 83 -10.90 6.57 -17.84
N SER A 84 -10.99 5.29 -18.20
CA SER A 84 -12.00 4.80 -19.17
C SER A 84 -13.44 4.91 -18.66
N ARG A 85 -13.65 4.89 -17.33
CA ARG A 85 -14.99 5.06 -16.75
C ARG A 85 -15.47 6.51 -16.74
N ASN A 86 -14.55 7.45 -16.58
CA ASN A 86 -14.84 8.88 -16.61
C ASN A 86 -13.61 9.65 -17.06
N THR A 87 -13.68 10.27 -18.23
CA THR A 87 -12.56 11.02 -18.83
C THR A 87 -12.20 12.30 -18.08
N SER A 88 -13.00 12.73 -17.10
CA SER A 88 -12.65 13.83 -16.19
C SER A 88 -11.64 13.41 -15.12
N HIS A 89 -11.52 12.10 -14.82
CA HIS A 89 -10.57 11.60 -13.85
C HIS A 89 -9.21 11.42 -14.51
N THR A 90 -8.20 12.10 -13.99
CA THR A 90 -6.89 12.20 -14.65
C THR A 90 -5.75 11.86 -13.71
N LEU A 91 -4.82 11.02 -14.19
CA LEU A 91 -3.49 10.89 -13.60
C LEU A 91 -2.53 11.71 -14.44
N TYR A 92 -1.63 12.42 -13.77
CA TYR A 92 -0.66 13.30 -14.40
C TYR A 92 0.71 13.08 -13.79
N PHE A 93 1.72 12.92 -14.63
CA PHE A 93 3.10 12.69 -14.21
C PHE A 93 4.01 13.64 -14.98
N LEU A 94 4.98 14.22 -14.27
CA LEU A 94 5.97 15.13 -14.83
C LEU A 94 7.37 14.56 -14.62
N PHE A 95 8.16 14.58 -15.69
CA PHE A 95 9.50 14.02 -15.74
C PHE A 95 10.50 15.07 -16.19
N ASP A 96 11.67 15.05 -15.58
CA ASP A 96 12.86 15.77 -16.00
C ASP A 96 13.83 14.76 -16.62
N VAL A 97 14.34 15.08 -17.80
CA VAL A 97 15.28 14.24 -18.53
C VAL A 97 16.55 15.03 -18.77
N GLU A 98 17.67 14.48 -18.33
CA GLU A 98 19.02 15.00 -18.56
C GLU A 98 19.88 13.91 -19.21
N GLY A 99 20.18 14.09 -20.50
CA GLY A 99 20.78 13.03 -21.31
C GLY A 99 19.84 11.82 -21.37
N ARG A 100 20.26 10.71 -20.75
CA ARG A 100 19.49 9.45 -20.63
C ARG A 100 19.03 9.18 -19.20
N THR A 101 19.24 10.12 -18.28
CA THR A 101 18.76 10.04 -16.91
C THR A 101 17.36 10.64 -16.84
N VAL A 102 16.40 9.85 -16.39
CA VAL A 102 15.02 10.26 -16.19
C VAL A 102 14.74 10.35 -14.70
N GLN A 103 14.09 11.43 -14.28
CA GLN A 103 13.63 11.64 -12.92
C GLN A 103 12.15 12.04 -12.94
N LYS A 104 11.31 11.37 -12.16
CA LYS A 104 9.91 11.81 -11.96
C LYS A 104 9.90 12.97 -10.97
N ILE A 105 9.57 14.18 -11.42
CA ILE A 105 9.63 15.42 -10.61
C ILE A 105 8.26 15.92 -10.17
N GLY A 106 7.17 15.31 -10.62
CA GLY A 106 5.82 15.65 -10.16
C GLY A 106 4.79 14.58 -10.49
N GLN A 107 3.74 14.51 -9.68
CA GLN A 107 2.58 13.65 -9.96
C GLN A 107 1.29 14.18 -9.33
N TYR A 108 0.16 13.85 -9.96
CA TYR A 108 -1.18 13.96 -9.41
C TYR A 108 -2.01 12.74 -9.84
N PRO A 109 -2.73 12.08 -8.94
CA PRO A 109 -2.74 12.26 -7.50
C PRO A 109 -1.45 11.71 -6.85
N SER A 110 -1.34 11.82 -5.52
CA SER A 110 -0.16 11.34 -4.79
C SER A 110 0.02 9.82 -4.92
N LEU A 111 1.25 9.34 -4.70
CA LEU A 111 1.57 7.92 -4.73
C LEU A 111 0.74 7.12 -3.72
N ALA A 112 0.55 7.68 -2.52
CA ALA A 112 -0.36 7.12 -1.52
C ALA A 112 -1.78 6.96 -2.06
N ALA A 113 -2.32 7.96 -2.77
CA ALA A 113 -3.67 7.89 -3.33
C ALA A 113 -3.79 6.82 -4.43
N LEU A 114 -2.77 6.66 -5.28
CA LEU A 114 -2.70 5.59 -6.29
C LEU A 114 -2.65 4.21 -5.63
N ASN A 115 -1.94 4.07 -4.52
CA ASN A 115 -1.76 2.81 -3.78
C ASN A 115 -2.84 2.58 -2.70
N THR A 116 -3.86 3.44 -2.61
CA THR A 116 -4.89 3.37 -1.55
C THR A 116 -5.89 2.24 -1.79
N TYR A 117 -6.10 1.76 -3.03
CA TYR A 117 -7.16 0.78 -3.32
C TYR A 117 -7.00 -0.53 -2.56
N ASP A 118 -5.82 -1.13 -2.66
CA ASP A 118 -5.55 -2.46 -2.13
C ASP A 118 -5.84 -2.51 -0.62
N VAL A 119 -5.68 -1.37 0.03
CA VAL A 119 -5.84 -1.25 1.48
C VAL A 119 -7.14 -0.56 1.90
N ARG A 120 -7.93 -0.02 0.98
CA ARG A 120 -9.12 0.77 1.31
C ARG A 120 -10.15 -0.04 2.09
N GLN A 121 -10.30 -1.33 1.76
CA GLN A 121 -11.21 -2.22 2.48
C GLN A 121 -10.94 -2.22 3.99
N TYR A 122 -9.68 -2.01 4.40
CA TYR A 122 -9.29 -1.96 5.81
C TYR A 122 -9.77 -0.72 6.55
N SER A 123 -10.22 0.33 5.85
CA SER A 123 -10.86 1.48 6.52
C SER A 123 -12.15 1.09 7.25
N ALA A 124 -12.72 -0.09 6.97
CA ALA A 124 -13.89 -0.60 7.68
C ALA A 124 -13.54 -1.21 9.05
N VAL A 125 -12.31 -1.67 9.26
CA VAL A 125 -11.85 -2.38 10.48
C VAL A 125 -10.74 -1.64 11.23
N LEU A 126 -10.13 -0.64 10.62
CA LEU A 126 -9.15 0.25 11.23
C LEU A 126 -9.78 1.56 11.67
N SER A 127 -9.23 2.14 12.74
CA SER A 127 -9.54 3.53 13.08
C SER A 127 -9.07 4.48 11.97
N ARG A 128 -9.64 5.69 11.93
CA ARG A 128 -9.22 6.72 10.97
C ARG A 128 -7.73 7.08 11.10
N GLU A 129 -7.19 6.98 12.31
CA GLU A 129 -5.77 7.27 12.59
C GLU A 129 -4.89 6.11 12.11
N ASP A 130 -5.22 4.87 12.45
CA ASP A 130 -4.47 3.69 12.01
C ASP A 130 -4.47 3.56 10.49
N PHE A 131 -5.59 3.86 9.83
CA PHE A 131 -5.66 3.85 8.37
C PHE A 131 -4.74 4.91 7.74
N LYS A 132 -4.62 6.09 8.36
CA LYS A 132 -3.67 7.12 7.93
C LYS A 132 -2.23 6.67 8.16
N GLU A 133 -1.94 6.02 9.28
CA GLU A 133 -0.61 5.47 9.54
C GLU A 133 -0.27 4.37 8.53
N PHE A 134 -1.23 3.51 8.16
CA PHE A 134 -0.99 2.41 7.23
C PHE A 134 -0.70 2.93 5.82
N THR A 135 -1.52 3.85 5.33
CA THR A 135 -1.29 4.51 4.04
C THR A 135 0.01 5.32 4.02
N LYS A 136 0.41 5.92 5.17
CA LYS A 136 1.69 6.62 5.30
C LYS A 136 2.88 5.66 5.31
N ALA A 137 2.76 4.49 5.94
CA ALA A 137 3.78 3.44 5.89
C ALA A 137 4.06 3.02 4.44
N ILE A 138 3.00 2.75 3.68
CA ILE A 138 3.07 2.39 2.25
C ILE A 138 3.72 3.51 1.44
N GLY A 139 3.29 4.76 1.65
CA GLY A 139 3.90 5.91 0.98
C GLY A 139 5.39 6.05 1.28
N LEU A 140 5.80 5.89 2.54
CA LEU A 140 7.21 5.99 2.94
C LEU A 140 8.06 4.90 2.32
N ALA A 141 7.60 3.64 2.36
CA ALA A 141 8.30 2.53 1.73
C ALA A 141 8.44 2.75 0.22
N ALA A 142 7.38 3.23 -0.44
CA ALA A 142 7.42 3.55 -1.86
C ALA A 142 8.38 4.71 -2.19
N HIS A 143 8.64 5.61 -1.24
CA HIS A 143 9.64 6.67 -1.34
C HIS A 143 11.04 6.28 -0.85
N GLY A 144 11.32 4.99 -0.67
CA GLY A 144 12.64 4.51 -0.24
C GLY A 144 12.96 4.79 1.23
N VAL A 145 11.96 5.13 2.05
CA VAL A 145 12.10 5.35 3.48
C VAL A 145 11.60 4.11 4.24
N GLY A 146 12.46 3.09 4.30
CA GLY A 146 12.21 1.81 4.96
C GLY A 146 12.05 1.91 6.47
N VAL A 147 13.02 2.44 7.21
CA VAL A 147 12.97 2.54 8.68
C VAL A 147 11.76 3.36 9.11
N GLY A 148 11.52 4.49 8.43
CA GLY A 148 10.34 5.32 8.67
C GLY A 148 9.03 4.57 8.46
N SER A 149 8.92 3.75 7.41
CA SER A 149 7.73 2.93 7.18
C SER A 149 7.47 1.92 8.30
N PHE A 150 8.54 1.33 8.86
CA PHE A 150 8.46 0.36 9.96
C PHE A 150 7.96 0.98 11.27
N VAL A 151 8.25 2.26 11.52
CA VAL A 151 7.69 2.98 12.68
C VAL A 151 6.16 2.99 12.63
N TYR A 152 5.56 3.25 11.46
CA TYR A 152 4.11 3.25 11.31
C TYR A 152 3.52 1.84 11.36
N LEU A 153 4.15 0.85 10.69
CA LEU A 153 3.70 -0.55 10.77
C LEU A 153 3.72 -1.08 12.21
N ARG A 154 4.74 -0.71 13.00
CA ARG A 154 4.83 -1.09 14.41
C ARG A 154 3.70 -0.51 15.24
N ARG A 155 3.35 0.78 15.05
CA ARG A 155 2.24 1.41 15.77
C ARG A 155 0.90 0.76 15.46
N ILE A 156 0.63 0.49 14.18
CA ILE A 156 -0.59 -0.21 13.76
C ILE A 156 -0.67 -1.59 14.43
N PHE A 157 0.44 -2.33 14.44
CA PHE A 157 0.52 -3.61 15.12
C PHE A 157 0.23 -3.50 16.62
N GLU A 158 0.89 -2.56 17.30
CA GLU A 158 0.69 -2.32 18.75
C GLU A 158 -0.77 -1.93 19.04
N ASN A 159 -1.37 -1.07 18.23
CA ASN A 159 -2.78 -0.66 18.36
C ASN A 159 -3.75 -1.83 18.12
N LEU A 160 -3.44 -2.75 17.20
CA LEU A 160 -4.24 -3.97 16.99
C LEU A 160 -4.21 -4.90 18.21
N VAL A 161 -3.04 -5.07 18.81
CA VAL A 161 -2.87 -5.86 20.05
C VAL A 161 -3.59 -5.19 21.21
N ASP A 162 -3.43 -3.87 21.37
CA ASP A 162 -4.09 -3.11 22.43
C ASP A 162 -5.61 -3.12 22.29
N ALA A 163 -6.14 -3.05 21.07
CA ALA A 163 -7.57 -3.17 20.82
C ALA A 163 -8.12 -4.54 21.25
N ALA A 164 -7.40 -5.63 20.99
CA ALA A 164 -7.77 -6.95 21.46
C ALA A 164 -7.69 -7.07 22.98
N TYR A 165 -6.67 -6.47 23.60
CA TYR A 165 -6.57 -6.37 25.05
C TYR A 165 -7.75 -5.62 25.69
N GLN A 166 -8.23 -4.53 25.07
CA GLN A 166 -9.41 -3.83 25.58
C GLN A 166 -10.68 -4.70 25.59
N VAL A 167 -10.77 -5.71 24.72
CA VAL A 167 -11.86 -6.68 24.72
C VAL A 167 -11.60 -7.77 25.76
N ALA A 168 -10.43 -8.39 25.73
CA ALA A 168 -10.08 -9.51 26.61
C ALA A 168 -10.14 -9.16 28.11
N LYS A 169 -9.81 -7.92 28.49
CA LYS A 169 -9.91 -7.47 29.89
C LYS A 169 -11.33 -7.48 30.48
N THR A 170 -12.36 -7.62 29.63
CA THR A 170 -13.75 -7.69 30.06
C THR A 170 -14.23 -9.12 30.29
N ASP A 171 -13.41 -10.12 29.96
CA ASP A 171 -13.73 -11.53 30.09
C ASP A 171 -13.52 -12.00 31.53
N ASP A 172 -14.40 -12.89 31.98
CA ASP A 172 -14.31 -13.52 33.30
C ASP A 172 -13.05 -14.40 33.37
N GLY A 173 -12.17 -14.12 34.33
CA GLY A 173 -10.92 -14.86 34.53
C GLY A 173 -9.70 -14.28 33.80
N TRP A 174 -9.80 -13.09 33.23
CA TRP A 174 -8.65 -12.39 32.64
C TRP A 174 -7.56 -12.07 33.68
N ASP A 175 -6.32 -12.47 33.39
CA ASP A 175 -5.15 -12.17 34.21
C ASP A 175 -4.42 -10.91 33.70
N ASP A 176 -4.83 -9.76 34.24
CA ASP A 176 -4.28 -8.46 33.86
C ASP A 176 -2.81 -8.29 34.27
N GLU A 177 -2.38 -8.94 35.35
CA GLU A 177 -1.02 -8.85 35.86
C GLU A 177 -0.04 -9.63 34.95
N ALA A 178 -0.44 -10.82 34.52
CA ALA A 178 0.31 -11.60 33.52
C ALA A 178 0.46 -10.84 32.20
N TYR A 179 -0.59 -10.16 31.74
CA TYR A 179 -0.53 -9.38 30.50
C TYR A 179 0.45 -8.19 30.62
N ARG A 180 0.34 -7.40 31.69
CA ARG A 180 1.17 -6.20 31.87
C ARG A 180 2.65 -6.54 32.04
N SER A 181 2.95 -7.59 32.81
CA SER A 181 4.31 -8.04 33.07
C SER A 181 4.95 -8.79 31.89
N GLY A 182 4.13 -9.38 31.02
CA GLY A 182 4.59 -10.14 29.87
C GLY A 182 5.24 -9.30 28.76
N ARG A 183 6.16 -9.93 28.03
CA ARG A 183 6.73 -9.39 26.78
C ARG A 183 5.67 -9.43 25.67
N MET A 184 5.87 -8.67 24.59
CA MET A 184 4.89 -8.60 23.49
C MET A 184 4.49 -9.98 22.93
N ALA A 185 5.43 -10.92 22.78
CA ALA A 185 5.11 -12.27 22.32
C ALA A 185 4.21 -13.05 23.31
N GLU A 186 4.42 -12.86 24.61
CA GLU A 186 3.61 -13.46 25.68
C GLU A 186 2.23 -12.80 25.73
N ARG A 187 2.17 -11.47 25.57
CA ARG A 187 0.92 -10.70 25.46
C ARG A 187 0.05 -11.18 24.30
N ILE A 188 0.65 -11.37 23.12
CA ILE A 188 -0.08 -11.91 21.95
C ILE A 188 -0.61 -13.31 22.24
N GLN A 189 0.17 -14.16 22.91
CA GLN A 189 -0.27 -15.52 23.26
C GLN A 189 -1.41 -15.52 24.30
N LEU A 190 -1.41 -14.59 25.25
CA LEU A 190 -2.50 -14.42 26.21
C LEU A 190 -3.79 -13.92 25.55
N LEU A 191 -3.68 -13.22 24.42
CA LEU A 191 -4.80 -12.73 23.62
C LEU A 191 -5.27 -13.74 22.56
N ASP A 192 -4.87 -15.01 22.69
CA ASP A 192 -5.38 -16.08 21.83
C ASP A 192 -6.92 -16.16 21.94
N GLY A 193 -7.58 -16.32 20.80
CA GLY A 193 -9.03 -16.19 20.66
C GLY A 193 -9.58 -14.77 20.51
N HIS A 194 -8.82 -13.73 20.88
CA HIS A 194 -9.19 -12.31 20.63
C HIS A 194 -8.42 -11.68 19.46
N LEU A 195 -7.28 -12.24 19.10
CA LEU A 195 -6.51 -11.85 17.93
C LEU A 195 -6.70 -12.84 16.77
N PRO A 196 -6.54 -12.38 15.52
CA PRO A 196 -6.42 -13.25 14.35
C PRO A 196 -5.41 -14.38 14.55
N GLU A 197 -5.76 -15.60 14.13
CA GLU A 197 -4.97 -16.82 14.38
C GLU A 197 -3.58 -16.67 13.77
N PHE A 198 -3.51 -16.10 12.56
CA PHE A 198 -2.26 -15.79 11.89
C PHE A 198 -1.30 -14.96 12.75
N LEU A 199 -1.81 -14.00 13.53
CA LEU A 199 -0.98 -13.14 14.37
C LEU A 199 -0.41 -13.88 15.58
N VAL A 200 -1.21 -14.78 16.17
CA VAL A 200 -0.81 -15.59 17.33
C VAL A 200 0.29 -16.57 16.94
N GLU A 201 0.11 -17.25 15.80
CA GLU A 201 1.12 -18.15 15.24
C GLU A 201 2.40 -17.41 14.84
N ASN A 202 2.26 -16.23 14.26
CA ASN A 202 3.36 -15.43 13.75
C ASN A 202 3.75 -14.28 14.68
N ARG A 203 3.65 -14.47 16.00
CA ARG A 203 4.01 -13.47 17.03
C ARG A 203 5.45 -12.92 16.92
N SER A 204 6.34 -13.63 16.21
CA SER A 204 7.68 -13.15 15.86
C SER A 204 7.68 -11.96 14.89
N MET A 205 6.57 -11.65 14.22
CA MET A 205 6.42 -10.48 13.37
C MET A 205 6.71 -9.18 14.14
N TYR A 206 6.32 -9.10 15.42
CA TYR A 206 6.68 -7.97 16.27
C TYR A 206 8.19 -7.82 16.45
N LYS A 207 8.93 -8.93 16.55
CA LYS A 207 10.39 -8.90 16.65
C LYS A 207 11.01 -8.30 15.39
N ILE A 208 10.45 -8.60 14.21
CA ILE A 208 10.90 -8.02 12.93
C ILE A 208 10.64 -6.51 12.92
N LEU A 209 9.42 -6.09 13.28
CA LEU A 209 9.05 -4.68 13.39
C LEU A 209 9.94 -3.90 14.37
N SER A 210 10.22 -4.49 15.53
CA SER A 210 11.08 -3.90 16.56
C SER A 210 12.54 -3.78 16.09
N ARG A 211 13.09 -4.84 15.46
CA ARG A 211 14.44 -4.82 14.88
C ARG A 211 14.56 -3.83 13.72
N GLY A 212 13.52 -3.68 12.91
CA GLY A 212 13.52 -2.73 11.79
C GLY A 212 13.75 -1.29 12.21
N VAL A 213 13.28 -0.91 13.39
CA VAL A 213 13.45 0.46 13.92
C VAL A 213 14.81 0.67 14.59
N HIS A 214 15.44 -0.38 15.12
CA HIS A 214 16.64 -0.25 15.96
C HIS A 214 17.93 -0.77 15.32
N GLU A 215 17.84 -1.75 14.41
CA GLU A 215 18.98 -2.54 13.95
C GLU A 215 19.12 -2.60 12.42
N LEU A 216 18.00 -2.59 11.68
CA LEU A 216 18.04 -2.75 10.22
C LEU A 216 18.31 -1.43 9.50
N THR A 217 18.99 -1.52 8.36
CA THR A 217 19.19 -0.41 7.42
C THR A 217 17.93 -0.08 6.64
N GLU A 218 17.91 1.08 5.97
CA GLU A 218 16.81 1.49 5.09
C GLU A 218 16.50 0.40 4.03
N ASN A 219 17.52 -0.12 3.35
CA ASN A 219 17.35 -1.12 2.30
C ASN A 219 16.84 -2.47 2.84
N GLU A 220 17.28 -2.89 4.03
CA GLU A 220 16.77 -4.11 4.67
C GLU A 220 15.30 -3.95 5.07
N CYS A 221 14.92 -2.79 5.62
CA CYS A 221 13.52 -2.47 5.90
C CYS A 221 12.68 -2.45 4.62
N LEU A 222 13.15 -1.83 3.53
CA LEU A 222 12.45 -1.83 2.25
C LEU A 222 12.27 -3.25 1.69
N ALA A 223 13.29 -4.10 1.79
CA ALA A 223 13.21 -5.49 1.35
C ALA A 223 12.23 -6.33 2.20
N ALA A 224 12.15 -6.05 3.50
CA ALA A 224 11.24 -6.74 4.42
C ALA A 224 9.81 -6.16 4.40
N PHE A 225 9.61 -4.93 3.94
CA PHE A 225 8.33 -4.22 3.98
C PHE A 225 7.17 -5.00 3.34
N PRO A 226 7.29 -5.59 2.12
CA PRO A 226 6.19 -6.33 1.51
C PRO A 226 5.71 -7.51 2.36
N VAL A 227 6.64 -8.21 3.03
CA VAL A 227 6.33 -9.37 3.88
C VAL A 227 5.60 -8.93 5.14
N VAL A 228 6.07 -7.87 5.79
CA VAL A 228 5.45 -7.34 7.02
C VAL A 228 4.08 -6.72 6.71
N LYS A 229 3.97 -5.99 5.59
CA LYS A 229 2.69 -5.46 5.09
C LYS A 229 1.69 -6.58 4.88
N MET A 230 2.08 -7.64 4.16
CA MET A 230 1.22 -8.80 3.93
C MET A 230 0.74 -9.44 5.23
N GLY A 231 1.62 -9.56 6.23
CA GLY A 231 1.24 -10.06 7.55
C GLY A 231 0.18 -9.20 8.24
N ILE A 232 0.29 -7.87 8.16
CA ILE A 232 -0.74 -6.95 8.67
C ILE A 232 -2.04 -7.08 7.85
N GLU A 233 -1.95 -7.20 6.52
CA GLU A 233 -3.11 -7.37 5.65
C GLU A 233 -3.92 -8.64 5.99
N LEU A 234 -3.25 -9.77 6.23
CA LEU A 234 -3.91 -11.01 6.65
C LEU A 234 -4.69 -10.85 7.96
N VAL A 235 -4.10 -10.15 8.94
CA VAL A 235 -4.76 -9.83 10.22
C VAL A 235 -6.01 -8.97 9.97
N LEU A 236 -5.93 -8.01 9.06
CA LEU A 236 -7.06 -7.13 8.74
C LEU A 236 -8.14 -7.83 7.91
N ASP A 237 -7.76 -8.75 7.02
CA ASP A 237 -8.67 -9.60 6.25
C ASP A 237 -9.49 -10.51 7.18
N GLU A 238 -8.85 -11.13 8.17
CA GLU A 238 -9.53 -11.93 9.20
C GLU A 238 -10.55 -11.09 9.99
N LYS A 239 -10.19 -9.86 10.38
CA LYS A 239 -11.12 -8.94 11.05
C LYS A 239 -12.30 -8.55 10.16
N LEU A 240 -12.06 -8.27 8.87
CA LEU A 240 -13.11 -7.98 7.90
C LEU A 240 -14.09 -9.15 7.77
N ALA A 241 -13.57 -10.38 7.67
CA ALA A 241 -14.38 -11.59 7.60
C ALA A 241 -15.21 -11.79 8.88
N ALA A 242 -14.61 -11.57 10.05
CA ALA A 242 -15.30 -11.67 11.33
C ALA A 242 -16.45 -10.65 11.45
N GLU A 243 -16.22 -9.38 11.12
CA GLU A 243 -17.27 -8.35 11.12
C GLU A 243 -18.39 -8.65 10.12
N ALA A 244 -18.04 -9.10 8.91
CA ALA A 244 -19.03 -9.47 7.90
C ALA A 244 -19.91 -10.63 8.36
N LYS A 245 -19.31 -11.64 9.02
CA LYS A 245 -20.02 -12.77 9.62
C LYS A 245 -20.96 -12.30 10.73
N GLN A 246 -20.50 -11.44 11.63
CA GLN A 246 -21.33 -10.90 12.72
C GLN A 246 -22.53 -10.09 12.21
N LYS A 247 -22.33 -9.23 11.20
CA LYS A 247 -23.42 -8.48 10.56
C LYS A 247 -24.47 -9.41 9.96
N LYS A 248 -24.06 -10.47 9.25
CA LYS A 248 -24.98 -11.48 8.69
C LYS A 248 -25.76 -12.22 9.78
N LEU A 249 -25.11 -12.61 10.87
CA LEU A 249 -25.77 -13.27 12.00
C LEU A 249 -26.80 -12.36 12.68
N GLN A 250 -26.46 -11.09 12.90
CA GLN A 250 -27.41 -10.11 13.46
C GLN A 250 -28.61 -9.89 12.55
N GLN A 251 -28.39 -9.73 11.25
CA GLN A 251 -29.47 -9.60 10.26
C GLN A 251 -30.39 -10.82 10.27
N ALA A 252 -29.81 -12.03 10.27
CA ALA A 252 -30.58 -13.27 10.35
C ALA A 252 -31.39 -13.37 11.64
N ARG A 253 -30.79 -13.08 12.80
CA ARG A 253 -31.47 -13.08 14.11
C ARG A 253 -32.65 -12.10 14.14
N SER A 254 -32.44 -10.87 13.67
CA SER A 254 -33.49 -9.85 13.60
C SER A 254 -34.62 -10.25 12.65
N ALA A 255 -34.30 -10.84 11.50
CA ALA A 255 -35.30 -11.31 10.54
C ALA A 255 -36.14 -12.48 11.11
N ILE A 256 -35.49 -13.46 11.75
CA ILE A 256 -36.17 -14.59 12.40
C ILE A 256 -37.08 -14.08 13.53
N HIS A 257 -36.58 -13.20 14.40
CA HIS A 257 -37.37 -12.63 15.49
C HIS A 257 -38.60 -11.88 14.96
N GLY A 258 -38.45 -11.10 13.88
CA GLY A 258 -39.56 -10.36 13.26
C GLY A 258 -40.62 -11.25 12.60
N LEU A 259 -40.27 -12.47 12.19
CA LEU A 259 -41.22 -13.46 11.70
C LEU A 259 -41.95 -14.16 12.84
N VAL A 260 -41.24 -14.52 13.92
CA VAL A 260 -41.82 -15.16 15.10
C VAL A 260 -42.76 -14.22 15.85
N SER A 261 -42.48 -12.92 15.93
CA SER A 261 -43.33 -11.94 16.62
C SER A 261 -44.61 -11.55 15.86
N LYS A 262 -44.75 -12.00 14.60
CA LYS A 262 -45.94 -11.77 13.75
C LYS A 262 -46.85 -13.00 13.65
N ALA A 263 -46.40 -14.14 14.17
CA ALA A 263 -47.18 -15.37 14.34
C ALA A 263 -47.83 -15.38 15.73
#